data_AF-A0A968RZK9-F1
#
_entry.id   AF-A0A968RZK9-F1
#
_cell.length_a   1.000
_cell.length_b   1.000
_cell.length_c   1.000
_cell.angle_alpha   90.00
_cell.angle_beta   90.00
_cell.angle_gamma   90.00
#
_symmetry.space_group_name_H-M   'P 1'
#
loop_
_entity.id
_entity.type
_entity.pdbx_description
1 polymer ?
#
loop_
_entity_poly.entity_id
_entity_poly.type
_entity_poly.pdbx_seq_one_letter_code
_entity_poly.pdbx_strand_id
1 'polypeptide(L)'
;MLILAVFLTLGIYLAIASAEATFVRTLLFERGFTQPAAMFLASLVLVFILLKAFKLLVEAATLRKAWIPEQIALSEPNSQALINLQKSLVTERSLLANRCNRVLAAYRLSGDRQIATEMALDDASFYASASETAYALPRILVWAIPLLGFIGTVIGISQAVNGFSSFLEGAGEIDQIKEGIGVVTSGLATAFDTTFLALLLSVAVMIPLVLVERFETRLLLATDIYINDKLLPRLKGKAKSDLLDKDVLLEIVDEVVRERFPTPETLIEPAREYAHTAAAQLTAAFVAEVGQLQGIGSQLVAQLQAVTEAAAQDRQQFLAVLAKQPELYQKLVLDIQQFANQVKASHQSIALNLTSQGETISQQLEKGA
;
A
#
# COMPACT_ATOMS: atom_id res chain seq x y z
N MET A 1 -14.74 16.87 0.27
CA MET A 1 -13.52 16.56 1.04
C MET A 1 -12.42 17.59 0.77
N LEU A 2 -11.91 17.70 -0.47
CA LEU A 2 -10.86 18.67 -0.83
C LEU A 2 -11.17 20.12 -0.44
N ILE A 3 -12.37 20.62 -0.79
CA ILE A 3 -12.79 22.00 -0.44
C ILE A 3 -12.82 22.20 1.08
N LEU A 4 -13.36 21.23 1.83
CA LEU A 4 -13.41 21.29 3.29
C LEU A 4 -12.01 21.20 3.91
N ALA A 5 -11.10 20.41 3.32
CA ALA A 5 -9.70 20.36 3.72
C ALA A 5 -9.01 21.70 3.46
N VAL A 6 -9.25 22.36 2.33
CA VAL A 6 -8.74 23.71 2.05
C VAL A 6 -9.26 24.71 3.08
N PHE A 7 -10.57 24.73 3.38
CA PHE A 7 -11.12 25.62 4.40
C PHE A 7 -10.61 25.31 5.80
N LEU A 8 -10.46 24.03 6.18
CA LEU A 8 -9.89 23.65 7.47
C LEU A 8 -8.44 24.10 7.56
N THR A 9 -7.67 23.88 6.50
CA THR A 9 -6.28 24.33 6.42
C THR A 9 -6.21 25.84 6.57
N LEU A 10 -7.02 26.59 5.80
CA LEU A 10 -7.10 28.04 5.88
C LEU A 10 -7.56 28.54 7.26
N GLY A 11 -8.48 27.83 7.90
CA GLY A 11 -8.97 28.12 9.24
C GLY A 11 -7.92 27.86 10.32
N ILE A 12 -7.17 26.76 10.22
CA ILE A 12 -6.00 26.49 11.07
C ILE A 12 -4.95 27.59 10.85
N TYR A 13 -4.72 27.99 9.59
CA TYR A 13 -3.83 29.09 9.24
C TYR A 13 -4.24 30.41 9.87
N LEU A 14 -5.52 30.77 9.82
CA LEU A 14 -6.06 32.00 10.42
C LEU A 14 -6.02 31.97 11.95
N ALA A 15 -6.31 30.81 12.56
CA ALA A 15 -6.30 30.64 14.02
C ALA A 15 -4.88 30.69 14.61
N ILE A 16 -3.86 30.22 13.88
CA ILE A 16 -2.47 30.32 14.33
C ILE A 16 -1.89 31.69 14.01
N ALA A 17 -2.33 32.35 12.93
CA ALA A 17 -1.93 33.72 12.62
C ALA A 17 -2.46 34.76 13.62
N SER A 18 -3.61 34.49 14.28
CA SER A 18 -4.16 35.34 15.33
C SER A 18 -3.58 35.07 16.72
N ALA A 19 -2.86 33.95 16.90
CA ALA A 19 -2.14 33.66 18.14
C ALA A 19 -0.83 34.46 18.19
N GLU A 20 -0.53 35.05 19.35
CA GLU A 20 0.73 35.78 19.59
C GLU A 20 1.96 34.89 19.28
N ALA A 21 3.10 35.52 19.01
CA ALA A 21 4.37 34.90 18.57
C ALA A 21 4.85 33.77 19.49
N THR A 22 4.24 32.60 19.33
CA THR A 22 4.52 31.38 20.07
C THR A 22 5.48 30.55 19.23
N PHE A 23 6.41 29.83 19.86
CA PHE A 23 7.31 28.86 19.20
C PHE A 23 6.61 28.01 18.12
N VAL A 24 5.34 27.65 18.36
CA VAL A 24 4.47 26.90 17.44
C VAL A 24 4.25 27.62 16.10
N ARG A 25 4.11 28.96 16.08
CA ARG A 25 3.97 29.75 14.85
C ARG A 25 5.27 29.75 14.05
N THR A 26 6.41 29.99 14.69
CA THR A 26 7.73 29.95 14.05
C THR A 26 8.01 28.57 13.48
N LEU A 27 7.67 27.51 14.22
CA LEU A 27 7.81 26.11 13.82
C LEU A 27 6.88 25.73 12.66
N LEU A 28 5.68 26.31 12.56
CA LEU A 28 4.70 25.96 11.52
C LEU A 28 4.82 26.79 10.23
N PHE A 29 5.43 27.98 10.28
CA PHE A 29 5.36 28.97 9.18
C PHE A 29 6.70 29.43 8.61
N GLU A 30 7.74 29.61 9.42
CA GLU A 30 8.86 30.48 9.04
C GLU A 30 10.08 29.72 8.50
N ARG A 31 9.96 28.41 8.26
CA ARG A 31 11.10 27.50 8.12
C ARG A 31 11.10 26.72 6.79
N GLY A 32 10.16 26.98 5.87
CA GLY A 32 10.19 26.52 4.48
C GLY A 32 8.85 26.10 3.88
N PHE A 33 8.82 25.74 2.59
CA PHE A 33 7.60 25.32 1.88
C PHE A 33 7.11 23.90 2.26
N THR A 34 7.97 23.09 2.88
CA THR A 34 7.64 21.70 3.24
C THR A 34 6.63 21.63 4.39
N GLN A 35 6.62 22.63 5.26
CA GLN A 35 5.74 22.73 6.41
C GLN A 35 4.28 22.99 6.01
N PRO A 36 3.97 23.98 5.16
CA PRO A 36 2.60 24.16 4.69
C PRO A 36 2.11 22.97 3.87
N ALA A 37 2.98 22.32 3.10
CA ALA A 37 2.64 21.08 2.42
C ALA A 37 2.27 19.95 3.42
N ALA A 38 3.09 19.73 4.46
CA ALA A 38 2.82 18.72 5.48
C ALA A 38 1.51 19.00 6.26
N MET A 39 1.27 20.26 6.60
CA MET A 39 0.02 20.70 7.27
C MET A 39 -1.21 20.47 6.38
N PHE A 40 -1.11 20.76 5.08
CA PHE A 40 -2.19 20.51 4.13
C PHE A 40 -2.48 19.01 3.97
N LEU A 41 -1.46 18.15 3.93
CA LEU A 41 -1.68 16.70 3.90
C LEU A 41 -2.33 16.20 5.20
N ALA A 42 -1.83 16.67 6.35
CA ALA A 42 -2.37 16.32 7.65
C ALA A 42 -3.84 16.76 7.81
N SER A 43 -4.19 17.96 7.38
CA SER A 43 -5.57 18.46 7.43
C SER A 43 -6.51 17.69 6.49
N LEU A 44 -6.02 17.27 5.32
CA LEU A 44 -6.81 16.48 4.36
C LEU A 44 -7.14 15.10 4.94
N VAL A 45 -6.17 14.45 5.59
CA VAL A 45 -6.39 13.22 6.35
C VAL A 45 -7.33 13.46 7.54
N LEU A 46 -7.14 14.55 8.29
CA LEU A 46 -7.99 14.87 9.43
C LEU A 46 -9.46 15.08 9.04
N VAL A 47 -9.72 15.79 7.94
CA VAL A 47 -11.09 15.95 7.41
C VAL A 47 -11.70 14.61 7.04
N PHE A 48 -10.93 13.73 6.39
CA PHE A 48 -11.40 12.38 6.07
C PHE A 48 -11.82 11.64 7.35
N ILE A 49 -10.95 11.64 8.37
CA ILE A 49 -11.17 10.99 9.66
C ILE A 49 -12.44 11.54 10.32
N LEU A 50 -12.62 12.87 10.39
CA LEU A 50 -13.79 13.48 11.04
C LEU A 50 -15.09 13.13 10.33
N LEU A 51 -15.12 13.24 9.00
CA LEU A 51 -16.31 12.90 8.20
C LEU A 51 -16.66 11.42 8.34
N LYS A 52 -15.65 10.54 8.31
CA LYS A 52 -15.86 9.10 8.49
C LYS A 52 -16.28 8.75 9.90
N ALA A 53 -15.63 9.28 10.92
CA ALA A 53 -15.97 9.07 12.32
C ALA A 53 -17.43 9.47 12.59
N PHE A 54 -17.86 10.65 12.12
CA PHE A 54 -19.25 11.08 12.28
C PHE A 54 -20.24 10.11 11.61
N LYS A 55 -19.98 9.74 10.35
CA LYS A 55 -20.83 8.79 9.63
C LYS A 55 -20.92 7.44 10.35
N LEU A 56 -19.78 6.91 10.79
CA LEU A 56 -19.73 5.61 11.46
C LEU A 56 -20.41 5.65 12.84
N LEU A 57 -20.31 6.75 13.59
CA LEU A 57 -21.00 6.90 14.87
C LEU A 57 -22.52 6.91 14.70
N VAL A 58 -23.02 7.57 13.66
CA VAL A 58 -24.45 7.55 13.31
C VAL A 58 -24.89 6.13 12.95
N GLU A 59 -24.11 5.40 12.15
CA GLU A 59 -24.42 4.01 11.77
C GLU A 59 -24.23 3.01 12.95
N ALA A 60 -23.35 3.29 13.89
CA ALA A 60 -23.22 2.45 15.09
C ALA A 60 -24.44 2.59 16.01
N ALA A 61 -25.06 3.77 16.06
CA ALA A 61 -26.29 3.97 16.79
C ALA A 61 -27.47 3.21 16.15
N THR A 62 -27.51 3.09 14.82
CA THR A 62 -28.57 2.36 14.11
C THR A 62 -28.53 0.86 14.42
N LEU A 63 -27.35 0.24 14.52
CA LEU A 63 -27.21 -1.20 14.84
C LEU A 63 -27.90 -1.64 16.14
N ARG A 64 -28.09 -0.73 17.11
CA ARG A 64 -28.78 -1.05 18.38
C ARG A 64 -30.29 -1.22 18.23
N LYS A 65 -30.89 -0.71 17.15
CA LYS A 65 -32.32 -0.83 16.86
C LYS A 65 -32.63 -2.27 16.41
N ALA A 66 -33.74 -2.84 16.86
CA ALA A 66 -34.22 -4.12 16.35
C ALA A 66 -34.86 -3.93 14.96
N TRP A 67 -34.06 -4.07 13.90
CA TRP A 67 -34.50 -3.84 12.51
C TRP A 67 -35.46 -4.89 11.97
N ILE A 68 -35.36 -6.12 12.47
CA ILE A 68 -36.23 -7.22 12.08
C ILE A 68 -37.04 -7.65 13.30
N PRO A 69 -38.30 -7.19 13.45
CA PRO A 69 -39.17 -7.64 14.53
C PRO A 69 -39.29 -9.17 14.52
N GLU A 70 -39.17 -9.81 15.68
CA GLU A 70 -39.26 -11.29 15.82
C GLU A 70 -40.62 -11.85 15.38
N GLN A 71 -41.65 -10.99 15.38
CA GLN A 71 -43.04 -11.34 15.10
C GLN A 71 -43.37 -11.54 13.61
N ILE A 72 -42.48 -11.12 12.68
CA ILE A 72 -42.74 -11.23 11.23
C ILE A 72 -42.34 -12.62 10.73
N ALA A 73 -43.29 -13.40 10.20
CA ALA A 73 -42.98 -14.66 9.54
C ALA A 73 -42.29 -14.41 8.19
N LEU A 74 -40.95 -14.57 8.15
CA LEU A 74 -40.14 -14.43 6.93
C LEU A 74 -40.13 -15.69 6.06
N SER A 75 -40.98 -16.66 6.39
CA SER A 75 -41.07 -17.97 5.74
C SER A 75 -41.66 -17.95 4.33
N GLU A 76 -42.44 -16.92 4.00
CA GLU A 76 -43.11 -16.78 2.72
C GLU A 76 -42.49 -15.63 1.91
N PRO A 77 -41.88 -15.92 0.75
CA PRO A 77 -41.18 -14.93 -0.07
C PRO A 77 -42.05 -13.74 -0.50
N ASN A 78 -43.37 -13.93 -0.66
CA ASN A 78 -44.29 -12.90 -1.15
C ASN A 78 -45.31 -12.41 -0.11
N SER A 79 -45.05 -12.61 1.19
CA SER A 79 -45.95 -12.09 2.23
C SER A 79 -46.01 -10.56 2.22
N GLN A 80 -47.20 -9.98 2.45
CA GLN A 80 -47.37 -8.53 2.57
C GLN A 80 -46.53 -7.94 3.72
N ALA A 81 -46.30 -8.72 4.77
CA ALA A 81 -45.44 -8.34 5.90
C ALA A 81 -43.97 -8.14 5.46
N LEU A 82 -43.45 -8.99 4.58
CA LEU A 82 -42.10 -8.85 4.04
C LEU A 82 -41.97 -7.61 3.14
N ILE A 83 -42.98 -7.34 2.32
CA ILE A 83 -43.01 -6.15 1.44
C ILE A 83 -43.04 -4.86 2.28
N ASN A 84 -43.85 -4.83 3.35
CA ASN A 84 -43.90 -3.69 4.26
C ASN A 84 -42.58 -3.50 5.02
N LEU A 85 -41.92 -4.59 5.42
CA LEU A 85 -40.60 -4.55 6.01
C LEU A 85 -39.57 -3.96 5.03
N GLN A 86 -39.50 -4.44 3.79
CA GLN A 86 -38.60 -3.87 2.77
C GLN A 86 -38.82 -2.37 2.55
N LYS A 87 -40.08 -1.92 2.46
CA LYS A 87 -40.40 -0.49 2.36
C LYS A 87 -39.84 0.30 3.54
N SER A 88 -40.02 -0.19 4.77
CA SER A 88 -39.48 0.46 5.96
C SER A 88 -37.94 0.52 5.98
N LEU A 89 -37.28 -0.54 5.50
CA LEU A 89 -35.82 -0.61 5.40
C LEU A 89 -35.25 0.39 4.37
N VAL A 90 -35.95 0.58 3.25
CA VAL A 90 -35.55 1.55 2.21
C VAL A 90 -35.68 3.00 2.69
N THR A 91 -36.67 3.30 3.54
CA THR A 91 -36.90 4.66 4.06
C THR A 91 -35.79 5.12 5.02
N GLU A 92 -35.28 4.21 5.84
CA GLU A 92 -34.31 4.52 6.90
C GLU A 92 -32.87 4.72 6.39
N ARG A 93 -32.56 4.25 5.17
CA ARG A 93 -31.27 4.44 4.45
C ARG A 93 -29.99 4.07 5.20
N SER A 94 -30.07 3.39 6.35
CA SER A 94 -28.90 2.93 7.11
C SER A 94 -28.15 1.81 6.37
N LEU A 95 -26.87 1.62 6.70
CA LEU A 95 -26.06 0.56 6.10
C LEU A 95 -26.72 -0.81 6.32
N LEU A 96 -27.06 -1.14 7.56
CA LEU A 96 -27.72 -2.41 7.89
C LEU A 96 -29.06 -2.57 7.14
N ALA A 97 -29.89 -1.53 7.08
CA ALA A 97 -31.20 -1.62 6.42
C ALA A 97 -31.08 -1.88 4.91
N ASN A 98 -30.14 -1.21 4.24
CA ASN A 98 -29.87 -1.42 2.82
C ASN A 98 -29.36 -2.84 2.54
N ARG A 99 -28.46 -3.37 3.38
CA ARG A 99 -27.93 -4.74 3.25
C ARG A 99 -29.02 -5.78 3.47
N CYS A 100 -29.80 -5.66 4.55
CA CYS A 100 -30.96 -6.50 4.81
C CYS A 100 -31.97 -6.46 3.67
N ASN A 101 -32.25 -5.28 3.10
CA ASN A 101 -33.16 -5.14 1.97
C ASN A 101 -32.66 -5.89 0.73
N ARG A 102 -31.36 -5.83 0.40
CA ARG A 102 -30.79 -6.59 -0.74
C ARG A 102 -30.88 -8.09 -0.54
N VAL A 103 -30.54 -8.59 0.66
CA VAL A 103 -30.66 -10.02 1.00
C VAL A 103 -32.12 -10.48 0.91
N LEU A 104 -33.05 -9.70 1.46
CA LEU A 104 -34.48 -9.99 1.36
C LEU A 104 -35.02 -9.92 -0.07
N ALA A 105 -34.50 -9.00 -0.89
CA ALA A 105 -34.88 -8.90 -2.29
C ALA A 105 -34.43 -10.13 -3.09
N ALA A 106 -33.20 -10.60 -2.85
CA ALA A 106 -32.71 -11.85 -3.43
C ALA A 106 -33.58 -13.04 -3.01
N TYR A 107 -33.92 -13.14 -1.71
CA TYR A 107 -34.83 -14.18 -1.21
C TYR A 107 -36.22 -14.13 -1.85
N ARG A 108 -36.80 -12.93 -1.99
CA ARG A 108 -38.13 -12.75 -2.59
C ARG A 108 -38.18 -13.20 -4.05
N LEU A 109 -37.11 -12.96 -4.80
CA LEU A 109 -37.00 -13.37 -6.20
C LEU A 109 -36.72 -14.87 -6.36
N SER A 110 -35.87 -15.45 -5.51
CA SER A 110 -35.45 -16.84 -5.65
C SER A 110 -36.36 -17.84 -4.95
N GLY A 111 -36.99 -17.43 -3.84
CA GLY A 111 -37.68 -18.29 -2.89
C GLY A 111 -36.75 -19.26 -2.14
N ASP A 112 -35.43 -19.03 -2.18
CA ASP A 112 -34.44 -19.94 -1.61
C ASP A 112 -33.47 -19.22 -0.69
N ARG A 113 -33.34 -19.74 0.54
CA ARG A 113 -32.38 -19.27 1.55
C ARG A 113 -30.93 -19.37 1.06
N GLN A 114 -30.58 -20.38 0.26
CA GLN A 114 -29.20 -20.54 -0.21
C GLN A 114 -28.75 -19.33 -1.04
N ILE A 115 -29.56 -18.93 -2.02
CA ILE A 115 -29.31 -17.75 -2.86
C ILE A 115 -29.24 -16.46 -2.02
N ALA A 116 -30.09 -16.34 -0.98
CA ALA A 116 -30.03 -15.20 -0.07
C ALA A 116 -28.74 -15.17 0.77
N THR A 117 -28.20 -16.34 1.12
CA THR A 117 -26.94 -16.48 1.86
C THR A 117 -25.75 -16.11 0.97
N GLU A 118 -25.72 -16.60 -0.27
CA GLU A 118 -24.72 -16.23 -1.28
C GLU A 118 -24.71 -14.71 -1.51
N MET A 119 -25.89 -14.10 -1.70
CA MET A 119 -26.02 -12.64 -1.80
C MET A 119 -25.48 -11.92 -0.56
N ALA A 120 -25.72 -12.43 0.66
CA ALA A 120 -25.21 -11.82 1.88
C ALA A 120 -23.67 -11.87 1.97
N LEU A 121 -23.06 -12.97 1.52
CA LEU A 121 -21.60 -13.15 1.47
C LEU A 121 -20.96 -12.23 0.43
N ASP A 122 -21.52 -12.19 -0.78
CA ASP A 122 -21.06 -11.30 -1.85
C ASP A 122 -21.12 -9.84 -1.39
N ASP A 123 -22.23 -9.44 -0.77
CA ASP A 123 -22.41 -8.10 -0.22
C ASP A 123 -21.39 -7.78 0.89
N ALA A 124 -21.11 -8.72 1.79
CA ALA A 124 -20.10 -8.56 2.84
C ALA A 124 -18.70 -8.34 2.25
N SER A 125 -18.31 -9.16 1.27
CA SER A 125 -17.03 -9.03 0.59
C SER A 125 -16.90 -7.68 -0.13
N PHE A 126 -17.98 -7.23 -0.79
CA PHE A 126 -18.03 -5.95 -1.47
C PHE A 126 -17.78 -4.77 -0.52
N TYR A 127 -18.44 -4.72 0.63
CA TYR A 127 -18.21 -3.63 1.60
C TYR A 127 -16.82 -3.70 2.24
N ALA A 128 -16.29 -4.89 2.48
CA ALA A 128 -14.93 -5.04 2.99
C ALA A 128 -13.90 -4.45 2.00
N SER A 129 -13.98 -4.84 0.72
CA SER A 129 -13.10 -4.29 -0.32
C SER A 129 -13.32 -2.80 -0.59
N ALA A 130 -14.56 -2.33 -0.55
CA ALA A 130 -14.87 -0.90 -0.67
C ALA A 130 -14.30 -0.08 0.49
N SER A 131 -14.33 -0.64 1.72
CA SER A 131 -13.69 -0.03 2.89
C SER A 131 -12.19 0.06 2.69
N GLU A 132 -11.50 -1.04 2.35
CA GLU A 132 -10.05 -1.02 2.07
C GLU A 132 -9.65 0.03 1.03
N THR A 133 -10.42 0.11 -0.06
CA THR A 133 -10.21 1.09 -1.13
C THR A 133 -10.36 2.52 -0.62
N ALA A 134 -11.34 2.79 0.25
CA ALA A 134 -11.57 4.12 0.80
C ALA A 134 -10.43 4.61 1.72
N TYR A 135 -9.73 3.70 2.43
CA TYR A 135 -8.60 4.04 3.30
C TYR A 135 -7.24 4.07 2.58
N ALA A 136 -7.15 3.60 1.33
CA ALA A 136 -5.90 3.58 0.57
C ALA A 136 -5.29 4.97 0.42
N LEU A 137 -6.09 5.96 -0.03
CA LEU A 137 -5.61 7.33 -0.22
C LEU A 137 -5.15 7.97 1.11
N PRO A 138 -5.94 8.01 2.20
CA PRO A 138 -5.48 8.51 3.50
C PRO A 138 -4.18 7.88 3.99
N ARG A 139 -3.99 6.57 3.84
CA ARG A 139 -2.75 5.89 4.24
C ARG A 139 -1.53 6.40 3.46
N ILE A 140 -1.66 6.56 2.15
CA ILE A 140 -0.60 7.12 1.30
C ILE A 140 -0.24 8.54 1.75
N LEU A 141 -1.25 9.35 2.08
CA LEU A 141 -1.02 10.73 2.55
C LEU A 141 -0.31 10.77 3.90
N VAL A 142 -0.70 9.91 4.85
CA VAL A 142 0.00 9.80 6.14
C VAL A 142 1.46 9.39 5.96
N TRP A 143 1.73 8.49 5.00
CA TRP A 143 3.08 8.07 4.63
C TRP A 143 3.90 9.19 3.94
N ALA A 144 3.24 10.06 3.18
CA ALA A 144 3.90 11.18 2.51
C ALA A 144 4.34 12.31 3.47
N ILE A 145 3.70 12.46 4.64
CA ILE A 145 4.04 13.52 5.60
C ILE A 145 5.50 13.40 6.10
N PRO A 146 5.99 12.25 6.62
CA PRO A 146 7.39 12.08 7.00
C PRO A 146 8.38 12.30 5.85
N LEU A 147 8.01 11.90 4.63
CA LEU A 147 8.83 12.10 3.44
C LEU A 147 9.02 13.59 3.14
N LEU A 148 7.97 14.41 3.28
CA LEU A 148 8.08 15.88 3.19
C LEU A 148 8.98 16.45 4.28
N GLY A 149 8.93 15.90 5.49
CA GLY A 149 9.85 16.23 6.58
C GLY A 149 11.30 15.98 6.19
N PHE A 150 11.60 14.78 5.67
CA PHE A 150 12.94 14.40 5.17
C PHE A 150 13.43 15.31 4.04
N ILE A 151 12.56 15.65 3.08
CA ILE A 151 12.86 16.61 2.02
C ILE A 151 13.22 17.98 2.63
N GLY A 152 12.48 18.42 3.66
CA GLY A 152 12.79 19.64 4.42
C GLY A 152 14.18 19.59 5.05
N THR A 153 14.56 18.47 5.64
CA THR A 153 15.89 18.27 6.23
C THR A 153 16.99 18.36 5.19
N VAL A 154 16.83 17.67 4.06
CA VAL A 154 17.82 17.64 2.97
C VAL A 154 18.04 19.05 2.43
N ILE A 155 16.96 19.80 2.21
CA ILE A 155 17.04 21.18 1.74
C ILE A 155 17.71 22.08 2.79
N GLY A 156 17.31 21.97 4.06
CA GLY A 156 17.88 22.80 5.14
C GLY A 156 19.38 22.54 5.36
N ILE A 157 19.81 21.27 5.34
CA ILE A 157 21.23 20.90 5.44
C ILE A 157 22.00 21.37 4.20
N SER A 158 21.46 21.16 2.99
CA SER A 158 22.11 21.60 1.76
C SER A 158 22.32 23.11 1.72
N GLN A 159 21.33 23.89 2.13
CA GLN A 159 21.44 25.36 2.24
C GLN A 159 22.47 25.78 3.30
N ALA A 160 22.48 25.12 4.46
CA ALA A 160 23.46 25.39 5.51
C ALA A 160 24.90 25.15 5.03
N VAL A 161 25.15 24.01 4.37
CA VAL A 161 26.48 23.65 3.85
C VAL A 161 26.93 24.59 2.73
N ASN A 162 26.06 24.86 1.75
CA ASN A 162 26.39 25.77 0.65
C ASN A 162 26.65 27.20 1.14
N GLY A 163 25.84 27.67 2.08
CA GLY A 163 26.03 28.98 2.72
C GLY A 163 27.40 29.09 3.39
N PHE A 164 27.82 28.04 4.11
CA PHE A 164 29.14 27.99 4.75
C PHE A 164 30.30 27.98 3.76
N SER A 165 30.23 27.14 2.72
CA SER A 165 31.29 27.06 1.70
C SER A 165 31.48 28.40 0.99
N SER A 166 30.39 29.05 0.59
CA SER A 166 30.46 30.39 -0.01
C SER A 166 31.02 31.44 0.95
N PHE A 167 30.74 31.30 2.25
CA PHE A 167 31.24 32.21 3.28
C PHE A 167 32.75 32.06 3.49
N LEU A 168 33.27 30.82 3.50
CA LEU A 168 34.70 30.54 3.63
C LEU A 168 35.53 31.01 2.43
N GLU A 169 34.98 31.01 1.22
CA GLU A 169 35.66 31.54 0.03
C GLU A 169 35.85 33.06 0.06
N GLY A 170 34.98 33.78 0.79
CA GLY A 170 35.03 35.24 0.93
C GLY A 170 35.65 35.75 2.24
N ALA A 171 35.85 34.88 3.23
CA ALA A 171 36.24 35.29 4.58
C ALA A 171 37.76 35.38 4.77
N GLY A 172 38.26 36.60 5.01
CA GLY A 172 39.66 36.87 5.39
C GLY A 172 39.91 37.01 6.89
N GLU A 173 38.85 37.18 7.70
CA GLU A 173 38.94 37.51 9.13
C GLU A 173 38.16 36.54 10.03
N ILE A 174 38.64 36.35 11.27
CA ILE A 174 38.09 35.39 12.25
C ILE A 174 36.65 35.71 12.68
N ASP A 175 36.27 36.99 12.74
CA ASP A 175 34.90 37.36 13.15
C ASP A 175 33.86 37.03 12.07
N GLN A 176 34.26 37.01 10.80
CA GLN A 176 33.43 36.54 9.69
C GLN A 176 33.16 35.02 9.83
N ILE A 177 34.15 34.23 10.25
CA ILE A 177 33.97 32.78 10.47
C ILE A 177 32.92 32.48 11.55
N LYS A 178 32.84 33.29 12.62
CA LYS A 178 31.78 33.14 13.66
C LYS A 178 30.39 33.35 13.09
N GLU A 179 30.22 34.32 12.19
CA GLU A 179 28.95 34.59 11.51
C GLU A 179 28.55 33.43 10.60
N GLY A 180 29.51 32.87 9.85
CA GLY A 180 29.31 31.67 9.03
C GLY A 180 28.83 30.45 9.83
N ILE A 181 29.39 30.23 11.04
CA ILE A 181 28.93 29.16 11.94
C ILE A 181 27.49 29.40 12.43
N GLY A 182 27.13 30.66 12.70
CA GLY A 182 25.76 31.04 13.07
C GLY A 182 24.74 30.70 11.98
N VAL A 183 25.06 31.00 10.72
CA VAL A 183 24.22 30.67 9.55
C VAL A 183 24.04 29.15 9.41
N VAL A 184 25.12 28.37 9.53
CA VAL A 184 25.05 26.90 9.49
C VAL A 184 24.17 26.34 10.58
N THR A 185 24.37 26.83 11.81
CA THR A 185 23.64 26.33 12.99
C THR A 185 22.14 26.63 12.86
N SER A 186 21.78 27.80 12.32
CA SER A 186 20.38 28.16 12.04
C SER A 186 19.75 27.30 10.94
N GLY A 187 20.48 27.05 9.84
CA GLY A 187 20.01 26.18 8.76
C GLY A 187 19.81 24.73 9.22
N LEU A 188 20.72 24.23 10.05
CA LEU A 188 20.60 22.90 10.66
C LEU A 188 19.43 22.81 11.66
N ALA A 189 19.24 23.83 12.50
CA ALA A 189 18.08 23.90 13.39
C ALA A 189 16.76 23.85 12.60
N THR A 190 16.70 24.56 11.48
CA THR A 190 15.55 24.55 10.56
C THR A 190 15.30 23.17 9.94
N ALA A 191 16.37 22.48 9.53
CA ALA A 191 16.27 21.11 9.05
C ALA A 191 15.67 20.14 10.10
N PHE A 192 16.11 20.25 11.36
CA PHE A 192 15.55 19.44 12.44
C PHE A 192 14.09 19.78 12.73
N ASP A 193 13.74 21.07 12.80
CA ASP A 193 12.38 21.52 13.09
C ASP A 193 11.37 21.03 12.05
N THR A 194 11.71 21.08 10.76
CA THR A 194 10.84 20.59 9.68
C THR A 194 10.56 19.09 9.79
N THR A 195 11.57 18.31 10.18
CA THR A 195 11.46 16.86 10.36
C THR A 195 10.63 16.54 11.60
N PHE A 196 10.93 17.20 12.72
CA PHE A 196 10.21 17.02 13.98
C PHE A 196 8.72 17.29 13.81
N LEU A 197 8.37 18.41 13.17
CA LEU A 197 6.99 18.77 12.88
C LEU A 197 6.29 17.70 12.03
N ALA A 198 6.92 17.25 10.93
CA ALA A 198 6.34 16.26 10.05
C ALA A 198 6.05 14.93 10.78
N LEU A 199 6.99 14.47 11.61
CA LEU A 199 6.80 13.25 12.40
C LEU A 199 5.67 13.41 13.42
N LEU A 200 5.63 14.55 14.13
CA LEU A 200 4.58 14.85 15.09
C LEU A 200 3.20 14.84 14.42
N LEU A 201 3.06 15.52 13.28
CA LEU A 201 1.82 15.55 12.51
C LEU A 201 1.42 14.16 12.02
N SER A 202 2.38 13.39 11.48
CA SER A 202 2.14 12.03 10.98
C SER A 202 1.60 11.13 12.08
N VAL A 203 2.22 11.12 13.26
CA VAL A 203 1.74 10.34 14.42
C VAL A 203 0.35 10.81 14.87
N ALA A 204 0.15 12.14 14.94
CA ALA A 204 -1.12 12.72 15.37
C ALA A 204 -2.31 12.35 14.47
N VAL A 205 -2.10 12.18 13.16
CA VAL A 205 -3.17 11.77 12.22
C VAL A 205 -3.24 10.25 12.02
N MET A 206 -2.12 9.53 12.15
CA MET A 206 -2.06 8.08 11.94
C MET A 206 -2.89 7.32 13.00
N ILE A 207 -2.76 7.71 14.27
CA ILE A 207 -3.46 7.01 15.36
C ILE A 207 -4.99 7.09 15.18
N PRO A 208 -5.61 8.28 15.00
CA PRO A 208 -7.05 8.36 14.78
C PRO A 208 -7.50 7.68 13.49
N LEU A 209 -6.68 7.70 12.42
CA LEU A 209 -6.99 7.00 11.18
C LEU A 209 -7.17 5.50 11.40
N VAL A 210 -6.21 4.87 12.08
CA VAL A 210 -6.27 3.43 12.41
C VAL A 210 -7.46 3.11 13.32
N LEU A 211 -7.80 3.99 14.26
CA LEU A 211 -8.95 3.79 15.14
C LEU A 211 -10.27 3.83 14.37
N VAL A 212 -10.45 4.80 13.48
CA VAL A 212 -11.64 4.93 12.62
C VAL A 212 -11.76 3.74 11.68
N GLU A 213 -10.65 3.30 11.09
CA GLU A 213 -10.62 2.11 10.23
C GLU A 213 -11.05 0.85 11.00
N ARG A 214 -10.47 0.61 12.19
CA ARG A 214 -10.86 -0.51 13.06
C ARG A 214 -12.32 -0.45 13.48
N PHE A 215 -12.84 0.76 13.73
CA PHE A 215 -14.24 0.95 14.07
C PHE A 215 -15.16 0.59 12.89
N GLU A 216 -14.80 0.99 11.66
CA GLU A 216 -15.54 0.60 10.45
C GLU A 216 -15.51 -0.91 10.24
N THR A 217 -14.37 -1.57 10.36
CA THR A 217 -14.27 -3.04 10.25
C THR A 217 -15.16 -3.76 11.26
N ARG A 218 -15.18 -3.29 12.52
CA ARG A 218 -16.06 -3.85 13.56
C ARG A 218 -17.54 -3.63 13.25
N LEU A 219 -17.90 -2.47 12.71
CA LEU A 219 -19.28 -2.15 12.32
C LEU A 219 -19.76 -3.06 11.17
N LEU A 220 -18.91 -3.28 10.16
CA LEU A 220 -19.20 -4.18 9.05
C LEU A 220 -19.38 -5.62 9.55
N LEU A 221 -18.45 -6.10 10.39
CA LEU A 221 -18.55 -7.43 10.98
C LEU A 221 -19.82 -7.59 11.84
N ALA A 222 -20.15 -6.60 12.67
CA ALA A 222 -21.38 -6.63 13.46
C ALA A 222 -22.64 -6.68 12.58
N THR A 223 -22.60 -6.03 11.41
CA THR A 223 -23.67 -6.11 10.41
C THR A 223 -23.78 -7.51 9.80
N ASP A 224 -22.64 -8.13 9.47
CA ASP A 224 -22.60 -9.49 8.94
C ASP A 224 -23.13 -10.50 9.95
N ILE A 225 -22.73 -10.38 11.22
CA ILE A 225 -23.22 -11.21 12.32
C ILE A 225 -24.73 -11.04 12.46
N TYR A 226 -25.24 -9.80 12.44
CA TYR A 226 -26.68 -9.55 12.52
C TYR A 226 -27.46 -10.25 11.39
N ILE A 227 -26.98 -10.16 10.16
CA ILE A 227 -27.62 -10.81 9.01
C ILE A 227 -27.59 -12.33 9.17
N ASN A 228 -26.44 -12.90 9.52
CA ASN A 228 -26.28 -14.35 9.67
C ASN A 228 -27.05 -14.95 10.86
N ASP A 229 -27.15 -14.23 11.97
CA ASP A 229 -27.77 -14.74 13.19
C ASP A 229 -29.27 -14.43 13.27
N LYS A 230 -29.69 -13.27 12.76
CA LYS A 230 -31.08 -12.77 12.94
C LYS A 230 -31.91 -12.81 11.67
N LEU A 231 -31.31 -12.67 10.48
CA LEU A 231 -32.05 -12.63 9.22
C LEU A 231 -32.10 -13.99 8.52
N LEU A 232 -30.94 -14.54 8.14
CA LEU A 232 -30.86 -15.75 7.32
C LEU A 232 -31.53 -17.00 7.93
N PRO A 233 -31.45 -17.28 9.24
CA PRO A 233 -32.06 -18.47 9.83
C PRO A 233 -33.60 -18.47 9.73
N ARG A 234 -34.21 -17.30 9.54
CA ARG A 234 -35.67 -17.14 9.43
C ARG A 234 -36.19 -17.33 8.00
N LEU A 235 -35.29 -17.42 7.02
CA LEU A 235 -35.64 -17.68 5.61
C LEU A 235 -35.78 -19.19 5.40
N LYS A 236 -36.84 -19.61 4.71
CA LYS A 236 -36.99 -21.02 4.31
C LYS A 236 -36.13 -21.32 3.09
N GLY A 237 -35.34 -22.38 3.14
CA GLY A 237 -34.79 -22.98 1.92
C GLY A 237 -35.94 -23.51 1.07
N LYS A 238 -35.72 -23.67 -0.24
CA LYS A 238 -36.62 -24.56 -0.99
C LYS A 238 -36.60 -25.90 -0.27
N ALA A 239 -37.76 -26.39 0.13
CA ALA A 239 -37.88 -27.81 0.45
C ALA A 239 -37.25 -28.53 -0.74
N LYS A 240 -36.18 -29.31 -0.51
CA LYS A 240 -35.80 -30.35 -1.46
C LYS A 240 -37.11 -31.08 -1.68
N SER A 241 -37.72 -30.81 -2.82
CA SER A 241 -39.04 -31.25 -3.11
C SER A 241 -39.08 -32.74 -2.86
N ASP A 242 -40.16 -33.21 -2.24
CA ASP A 242 -40.65 -34.60 -2.23
C ASP A 242 -40.81 -35.20 -3.66
N LEU A 243 -39.99 -34.80 -4.64
CA LEU A 243 -39.89 -35.38 -5.97
C LEU A 243 -39.12 -36.72 -5.97
N LEU A 244 -38.67 -37.17 -4.81
CA LEU A 244 -38.06 -38.47 -4.62
C LEU A 244 -38.81 -39.16 -3.50
N ASP A 245 -40.10 -39.42 -3.75
CA ASP A 245 -40.82 -40.44 -2.99
C ASP A 245 -39.99 -41.71 -3.10
N LYS A 246 -39.28 -42.06 -2.03
CA LYS A 246 -38.28 -43.13 -2.04
C LYS A 246 -38.88 -44.43 -2.53
N ASP A 247 -40.17 -44.62 -2.28
CA ASP A 247 -40.92 -45.80 -2.66
C ASP A 247 -41.13 -45.86 -4.18
N VAL A 248 -41.43 -44.74 -4.84
CA VAL A 248 -41.56 -44.66 -6.31
C VAL A 248 -40.21 -44.87 -7.01
N LEU A 249 -39.12 -44.34 -6.45
CA LEU A 249 -37.78 -44.60 -6.99
C LEU A 249 -37.36 -46.05 -6.79
N LEU A 250 -37.66 -46.64 -5.63
CA LEU A 250 -37.34 -48.03 -5.36
C LEU A 250 -38.16 -48.96 -6.27
N GLU A 251 -39.42 -48.63 -6.57
CA GLU A 251 -40.26 -49.38 -7.50
C GLU A 251 -39.74 -49.28 -8.95
N ILE A 252 -39.44 -48.07 -9.43
CA ILE A 252 -38.84 -47.87 -10.77
C ILE A 252 -37.47 -48.54 -10.87
N VAL A 253 -36.66 -48.48 -9.81
CA VAL A 253 -35.34 -49.13 -9.78
C VAL A 253 -35.49 -50.66 -9.73
N ASP A 254 -36.41 -51.23 -8.94
CA ASP A 254 -36.60 -52.69 -8.87
C ASP A 254 -37.18 -53.25 -10.18
N GLU A 255 -38.07 -52.50 -10.86
CA GLU A 255 -38.63 -52.86 -12.16
C GLU A 255 -37.56 -52.82 -13.28
N VAL A 256 -36.75 -51.75 -13.32
CA VAL A 256 -35.63 -51.65 -14.27
C VAL A 256 -34.52 -52.67 -13.97
N VAL A 257 -34.29 -53.00 -12.69
CA VAL A 257 -33.30 -54.00 -12.28
C VAL A 257 -33.73 -55.42 -12.70
N ARG A 258 -35.03 -55.74 -12.62
CA ARG A 258 -35.54 -57.06 -13.05
C ARG A 258 -35.62 -57.24 -14.56
N GLU A 259 -35.92 -56.19 -15.33
CA GLU A 259 -36.02 -56.30 -16.79
C GLU A 259 -34.67 -56.28 -17.51
N ARG A 260 -33.63 -55.65 -16.93
CA ARG A 260 -32.39 -55.32 -17.67
C ARG A 260 -31.11 -55.97 -17.16
N PHE A 261 -31.13 -56.66 -16.01
CA PHE A 261 -29.93 -57.31 -15.47
C PHE A 261 -29.97 -58.84 -15.66
N PRO A 262 -29.01 -59.43 -16.40
CA PRO A 262 -28.84 -60.88 -16.44
C PRO A 262 -28.29 -61.40 -15.10
N THR A 263 -28.48 -62.70 -14.84
CA THR A 263 -28.17 -63.34 -13.56
C THR A 263 -26.69 -63.17 -13.14
N PRO A 264 -26.39 -63.15 -11.82
CA PRO A 264 -25.09 -62.80 -11.23
C PRO A 264 -23.88 -63.57 -11.78
N GLU A 265 -24.10 -64.73 -12.39
CA GLU A 265 -23.04 -65.59 -12.94
C GLU A 265 -22.42 -65.05 -14.23
N THR A 266 -23.13 -64.20 -14.99
CA THR A 266 -22.59 -63.58 -16.23
C THR A 266 -21.76 -62.31 -16.01
N LEU A 267 -21.73 -61.78 -14.78
CA LEU A 267 -21.06 -60.53 -14.43
C LEU A 267 -19.61 -60.72 -13.96
N ILE A 268 -19.17 -61.95 -13.74
CA ILE A 268 -17.83 -62.25 -13.22
C ILE A 268 -16.74 -61.99 -14.27
N GLU A 269 -16.99 -62.36 -15.53
CA GLU A 269 -16.05 -62.16 -16.65
C GLU A 269 -15.83 -60.66 -16.97
N PRO A 270 -16.88 -59.83 -17.19
CA PRO A 270 -16.69 -58.40 -17.49
C PRO A 270 -16.11 -57.61 -16.31
N ALA A 271 -16.49 -57.94 -15.06
CA ALA A 271 -15.98 -57.26 -13.88
C ALA A 271 -14.48 -57.52 -13.68
N ARG A 272 -14.00 -58.72 -14.04
CA ARG A 272 -12.59 -59.06 -13.99
C ARG A 272 -11.80 -58.32 -15.07
N GLU A 273 -12.36 -58.24 -16.27
CA GLU A 273 -11.79 -57.46 -17.37
C GLU A 273 -11.70 -55.96 -17.00
N TYR A 274 -12.78 -55.38 -16.47
CA TYR A 274 -12.81 -54.00 -15.99
C TYR A 274 -11.82 -53.74 -14.86
N ALA A 275 -11.71 -54.65 -13.89
CA ALA A 275 -10.74 -54.54 -12.80
C ALA A 275 -9.29 -54.57 -13.30
N HIS A 276 -8.99 -55.43 -14.28
CA HIS A 276 -7.67 -55.48 -14.92
C HIS A 276 -7.39 -54.21 -15.73
N THR A 277 -8.35 -53.71 -16.51
CA THR A 277 -8.17 -52.47 -17.29
C THR A 277 -8.04 -51.24 -16.39
N ALA A 278 -8.85 -51.14 -15.33
CA ALA A 278 -8.78 -50.05 -14.36
C ALA A 278 -7.46 -50.08 -13.57
N ALA A 279 -6.99 -51.25 -13.15
CA ALA A 279 -5.69 -51.39 -12.50
C ALA A 279 -4.53 -51.01 -13.44
N ALA A 280 -4.61 -51.39 -14.72
CA ALA A 280 -3.61 -51.01 -15.72
C ALA A 280 -3.61 -49.49 -15.99
N GLN A 281 -4.79 -48.86 -16.11
CA GLN A 281 -4.92 -47.42 -16.30
C GLN A 281 -4.45 -46.61 -15.09
N LEU A 282 -4.81 -47.04 -13.87
CA LEU A 282 -4.32 -46.42 -12.63
C LEU A 282 -2.80 -46.53 -12.50
N THR A 283 -2.23 -47.68 -12.85
CA THR A 283 -0.76 -47.87 -12.81
C THR A 283 -0.08 -46.99 -13.86
N ALA A 284 -0.61 -46.90 -15.08
CA ALA A 284 -0.07 -46.03 -16.12
C ALA A 284 -0.18 -44.55 -15.76
N ALA A 285 -1.32 -44.13 -15.20
CA ALA A 285 -1.53 -42.76 -14.73
C ALA A 285 -0.60 -42.41 -13.56
N PHE A 286 -0.46 -43.31 -12.59
CA PHE A 286 0.44 -43.12 -11.45
C PHE A 286 1.90 -43.06 -11.88
N VAL A 287 2.35 -43.91 -12.81
CA VAL A 287 3.71 -43.85 -13.35
C VAL A 287 3.96 -42.57 -14.14
N ALA A 288 2.98 -42.09 -14.91
CA ALA A 288 3.08 -40.82 -15.63
C ALA A 288 3.17 -39.62 -14.68
N GLU A 289 2.37 -39.61 -13.61
CA GLU A 289 2.32 -38.52 -12.63
C GLU A 289 3.58 -38.52 -11.72
N VAL A 290 4.07 -39.70 -11.31
CA VAL A 290 5.34 -39.84 -10.59
C VAL A 290 6.54 -39.48 -11.48
N GLY A 291 6.50 -39.79 -12.78
CA GLY A 291 7.51 -39.37 -13.75
C GLY A 291 7.56 -37.84 -13.93
N GLN A 292 6.40 -37.17 -13.93
CA GLN A 292 6.35 -35.71 -13.94
C GLN A 292 6.94 -35.10 -12.66
N LEU A 293 6.68 -35.70 -11.49
CA LEU A 293 7.27 -35.25 -10.22
C LEU A 293 8.81 -35.41 -10.18
N GLN A 294 9.36 -36.47 -10.77
CA GLN A 294 10.82 -36.60 -10.93
C GLN A 294 11.39 -35.58 -11.92
N GLY A 295 10.66 -35.27 -13.00
CA GLY A 295 11.00 -34.20 -13.95
C GLY A 295 11.05 -32.82 -13.29
N ILE A 296 10.04 -32.49 -12.49
CA ILE A 296 9.99 -31.23 -11.74
C ILE A 296 11.12 -31.15 -10.71
N GLY A 297 11.41 -32.24 -10.00
CA GLY A 297 12.53 -32.29 -9.04
C GLY A 297 13.89 -32.02 -9.69
N SER A 298 14.17 -32.65 -10.83
CA SER A 298 15.42 -32.43 -11.58
C SER A 298 15.50 -31.02 -12.19
N GLN A 299 14.39 -30.47 -12.70
CA GLN A 299 14.33 -29.09 -13.19
C GLN A 299 14.53 -28.06 -12.06
N LEU A 300 13.95 -28.28 -10.89
CA LEU A 300 14.11 -27.40 -9.74
C LEU A 300 15.57 -27.37 -9.25
N VAL A 301 16.22 -28.54 -9.21
CA VAL A 301 17.65 -28.65 -8.87
C VAL A 301 18.53 -27.95 -9.91
N ALA A 302 18.25 -28.13 -11.20
CA ALA A 302 19.00 -27.46 -12.27
C ALA A 302 18.82 -25.92 -12.24
N GLN A 303 17.61 -25.43 -11.97
CA GLN A 303 17.35 -24.00 -11.81
C GLN A 303 18.03 -23.43 -10.57
N LEU A 304 17.97 -24.14 -9.43
CA LEU A 304 18.69 -23.74 -8.21
C LEU A 304 20.20 -23.68 -8.44
N GLN A 305 20.78 -24.66 -9.14
CA GLN A 305 22.20 -24.65 -9.51
C GLN A 305 22.53 -23.44 -10.39
N ALA A 306 21.75 -23.17 -11.43
CA ALA A 306 21.94 -22.02 -12.31
C ALA A 306 21.85 -20.68 -11.56
N VAL A 307 20.91 -20.53 -10.62
CA VAL A 307 20.80 -19.32 -9.79
C VAL A 307 22.01 -19.20 -8.84
N THR A 308 22.48 -20.30 -8.25
CA THR A 308 23.67 -20.26 -7.39
C THR A 308 24.95 -19.96 -8.14
N GLU A 309 25.12 -20.47 -9.36
CA GLU A 309 26.25 -20.13 -10.23
C GLU A 309 26.21 -18.67 -10.67
N ALA A 310 25.04 -18.17 -11.11
CA ALA A 310 24.87 -16.76 -11.46
C ALA A 310 25.18 -15.83 -10.27
N ALA A 311 24.69 -16.17 -9.08
CA ALA A 311 24.98 -15.42 -7.86
C ALA A 311 26.48 -15.47 -7.46
N ALA A 312 27.15 -16.60 -7.69
CA ALA A 312 28.59 -16.72 -7.45
C ALA A 312 29.39 -15.88 -8.46
N GLN A 313 28.95 -15.85 -9.73
CA GLN A 313 29.58 -15.10 -10.81
C GLN A 313 29.44 -13.58 -10.60
N ASP A 314 28.25 -13.11 -10.21
CA ASP A 314 28.00 -11.71 -9.84
C ASP A 314 28.86 -11.28 -8.65
N ARG A 315 28.99 -12.16 -7.64
CA ARG A 315 29.82 -11.89 -6.47
C ARG A 315 31.30 -11.75 -6.85
N GLN A 316 31.81 -12.60 -7.75
CA GLN A 316 33.19 -12.48 -8.25
C GLN A 316 33.40 -11.21 -9.09
N GLN A 317 32.46 -10.85 -9.96
CA GLN A 317 32.54 -9.60 -10.72
C GLN A 317 32.54 -8.38 -9.80
N PHE A 318 31.66 -8.35 -8.81
CA PHE A 318 31.60 -7.27 -7.83
C PHE A 318 32.92 -7.14 -7.05
N LEU A 319 33.49 -8.26 -6.60
CA LEU A 319 34.78 -8.27 -5.91
C LEU A 319 35.93 -7.85 -6.85
N ALA A 320 35.89 -8.21 -8.13
CA ALA A 320 36.89 -7.77 -9.11
C ALA A 320 36.81 -6.26 -9.40
N VAL A 321 35.61 -5.68 -9.39
CA VAL A 321 35.41 -4.22 -9.50
C VAL A 321 35.95 -3.51 -8.26
N LEU A 322 35.65 -4.03 -7.06
CA LEU A 322 36.18 -3.47 -5.80
C LEU A 322 37.71 -3.58 -5.73
N ALA A 323 38.30 -4.66 -6.23
CA ALA A 323 39.75 -4.85 -6.26
C ALA A 323 40.46 -3.85 -7.20
N LYS A 324 39.77 -3.30 -8.21
CA LYS A 324 40.31 -2.31 -9.15
C LYS A 324 40.17 -0.85 -8.69
N GLN A 325 39.35 -0.58 -7.67
CA GLN A 325 39.20 0.79 -7.14
C GLN A 325 40.53 1.41 -6.67
N PRO A 326 41.39 0.72 -5.90
CA PRO A 326 42.65 1.29 -5.41
C PRO A 326 43.59 1.72 -6.53
N GLU A 327 43.69 0.92 -7.61
CA GLU A 327 44.49 1.25 -8.79
C GLU A 327 43.95 2.47 -9.54
N LEU A 328 42.61 2.58 -9.67
CA LEU A 328 41.97 3.75 -10.26
C LEU A 328 42.26 5.02 -9.47
N TYR A 329 42.19 4.97 -8.14
CA TYR A 329 42.56 6.10 -7.28
C TYR A 329 44.04 6.46 -7.40
N GLN A 330 44.93 5.47 -7.43
CA GLN A 330 46.37 5.70 -7.55
C GLN A 330 46.74 6.31 -8.91
N LYS A 331 46.08 5.85 -9.98
CA LYS A 331 46.23 6.41 -11.32
C LYS A 331 45.71 7.84 -11.42
N LEU A 332 44.55 8.13 -10.80
CA LEU A 332 43.99 9.48 -10.74
C LEU A 332 44.92 10.45 -9.99
N VAL A 333 45.51 10.00 -8.88
CA VAL A 333 46.49 10.79 -8.12
C VAL A 333 47.76 11.07 -8.94
N LEU A 334 48.27 10.06 -9.66
CA LEU A 334 49.42 10.22 -10.56
C LEU A 334 49.14 11.20 -11.72
N ASP A 335 47.96 11.09 -12.34
CA ASP A 335 47.54 11.99 -13.41
C ASP A 335 47.41 13.45 -12.91
N ILE A 336 46.85 13.64 -11.70
CA ILE A 336 46.77 14.96 -11.05
C ILE A 336 48.17 15.51 -10.77
N GLN A 337 49.10 14.69 -10.29
CA GLN A 337 50.49 15.10 -10.03
C GLN A 337 51.24 15.45 -11.32
N GLN A 338 51.06 14.67 -12.39
CA GLN A 338 51.65 14.97 -13.69
C GLN A 338 51.10 16.27 -14.25
N PHE A 339 49.78 16.47 -14.20
CA PHE A 339 49.14 17.71 -14.63
C PHE A 339 49.67 18.92 -13.84
N ALA A 340 49.75 18.82 -12.52
CA ALA A 340 50.30 19.88 -11.68
C ALA A 340 51.77 20.22 -12.02
N ASN A 341 52.60 19.21 -12.28
CA ASN A 341 53.99 19.40 -12.70
C ASN A 341 54.10 20.03 -14.09
N GLN A 342 53.21 19.66 -15.03
CA GLN A 342 53.16 20.23 -16.37
C GLN A 342 52.76 21.71 -16.34
N VAL A 343 51.78 22.05 -15.51
CA VAL A 343 51.36 23.44 -15.26
C VAL A 343 52.51 24.24 -14.66
N LYS A 344 53.21 23.69 -13.65
CA LYS A 344 54.37 24.35 -13.05
C LYS A 344 55.51 24.58 -14.04
N ALA A 345 55.84 23.59 -14.87
CA ALA A 345 56.87 23.71 -15.90
C ALA A 345 56.47 24.73 -16.98
N SER A 346 55.19 24.77 -17.37
CA SER A 346 54.65 25.78 -18.28
C SER A 346 54.73 27.19 -17.70
N HIS A 347 54.42 27.37 -16.42
CA HIS A 347 54.58 28.67 -15.77
C HIS A 347 56.05 29.12 -15.70
N GLN A 348 56.99 28.21 -15.41
CA GLN A 348 58.41 28.54 -15.42
C GLN A 348 58.92 28.92 -16.82
N SER A 349 58.48 28.22 -17.87
CA SER A 349 58.89 28.56 -19.24
C SER A 349 58.29 29.89 -19.71
N ILE A 350 57.04 30.20 -19.32
CA ILE A 350 56.41 31.51 -19.56
C ILE A 350 57.17 32.61 -18.82
N ALA A 351 57.54 32.40 -17.55
CA ALA A 351 58.32 33.36 -16.79
C ALA A 351 59.69 33.62 -17.43
N LEU A 352 60.41 32.56 -17.82
CA LEU A 352 61.71 32.69 -18.49
C LEU A 352 61.62 33.41 -19.85
N ASN A 353 60.55 33.16 -20.62
CA ASN A 353 60.31 33.88 -21.88
C ASN A 353 59.96 35.35 -21.66
N LEU A 354 59.22 35.68 -20.61
CA LEU A 354 58.92 37.08 -20.27
C LEU A 354 60.18 37.82 -19.82
N THR A 355 61.05 37.17 -19.05
CA THR A 355 62.33 37.75 -18.64
C THR A 355 63.27 37.95 -19.82
N SER A 356 63.38 36.98 -20.73
CA SER A 356 64.21 37.12 -21.94
C SER A 356 63.67 38.17 -22.90
N GLN A 357 62.36 38.28 -23.05
CA GLN A 357 61.73 39.38 -23.80
C GLN A 357 61.99 40.73 -23.12
N GLY A 358 61.92 40.80 -21.79
CA GLY A 358 62.27 41.98 -21.02
C GLY A 358 63.71 42.43 -21.24
N GLU A 359 64.67 41.51 -21.17
CA GLU A 359 66.09 41.78 -21.46
C GLU A 359 66.32 42.21 -22.92
N THR A 360 65.61 41.59 -23.87
CA THR A 360 65.71 41.94 -25.29
C THR A 360 65.17 43.35 -25.55
N ILE A 361 64.06 43.72 -24.91
CA ILE A 361 63.47 45.07 -24.98
C ILE A 361 64.39 46.10 -24.33
N SER A 362 64.97 45.79 -23.16
CA SER A 362 65.96 46.67 -22.51
C SER A 362 67.21 46.88 -23.37
N GLN A 363 67.74 45.83 -24.02
CA GLN A 363 68.89 45.96 -24.93
C GLN A 363 68.56 46.74 -26.21
N GLN A 364 67.31 46.67 -26.70
CA GLN A 364 66.87 47.49 -27.84
C GLN A 364 66.71 48.96 -27.46
N LEU A 365 66.28 49.25 -26.23
CA LEU A 365 66.18 50.62 -25.70
C LEU A 365 67.57 51.24 -25.43
N GLU A 366 68.54 50.47 -24.94
CA GLU A 366 69.93 50.93 -24.75
C GLU A 366 70.68 51.19 -26.07
N LYS A 367 70.31 50.53 -27.17
CA LYS A 367 70.89 50.79 -28.50
C LYS A 367 70.18 51.94 -29.25
N GLY A 368 69.07 52.43 -28.72
CA GLY A 368 68.25 53.51 -29.31
C GLY A 368 68.37 54.86 -28.58
N ALA A 369 69.10 54.92 -27.47
CA ALA A 369 69.51 56.14 -26.76
C ALA A 369 70.98 56.45 -27.08
#